data_AF-A0A7S1QJG1-F1
#
_entry.id   AF-A0A7S1QJG1-F1
#
_cell.length_a   1.000
_cell.length_b   1.000
_cell.length_c   1.000
_cell.angle_alpha   90.00
_cell.angle_beta   90.00
_cell.angle_gamma   90.00
#
_symmetry.space_group_name_H-M   'P 1'
#
loop_
_entity.id
_entity.type
_entity.pdbx_description
1 polymer ?
#
loop_
_entity_poly.entity_id
_entity_poly.type
_entity_poly.pdbx_seq_one_letter_code
_entity_poly.pdbx_strand_id
1 'polypeptide(L)'
;HASPPLPAADSERATVSPPAMLGSWARWALCAAPLSFALKPLDSSKACNGDPGLCHLTVDQVTFSGTHNADAKGLRMKYAALGCLTDNHEHMMVPELDVGLRFFDIDTCMMADGTLSICHGIAMGVKFRPELERVKDWVVKNPNEVI
;
A
#
# COMPACT_ATOMS: atom_id res chain seq x y z
N HIS A 1 13.79 34.94 -3.63
CA HIS A 1 13.25 34.79 -2.26
C HIS A 1 13.82 33.51 -1.67
N ALA A 2 14.74 33.63 -0.72
CA ALA A 2 15.34 32.50 -0.03
C ALA A 2 14.69 32.38 1.35
N SER A 3 14.21 31.18 1.70
CA SER A 3 13.65 30.88 3.02
C SER A 3 14.76 30.78 4.07
N PRO A 4 14.52 31.18 5.33
CA PRO A 4 15.52 31.04 6.39
C PRO A 4 15.62 29.58 6.86
N PRO A 5 16.76 29.18 7.46
CA PRO A 5 16.92 27.84 8.00
C PRO A 5 16.20 27.68 9.35
N LEU A 6 15.67 26.48 9.60
CA LEU A 6 15.03 26.09 10.86
C LEU A 6 16.09 25.88 11.97
N PRO A 7 15.77 26.19 13.24
CA PRO A 7 16.68 25.95 14.36
C PRO A 7 16.80 24.46 14.70
N ALA A 8 17.98 24.06 15.16
CA ALA A 8 18.30 22.72 15.61
C ALA A 8 17.52 22.37 16.89
N ALA A 9 17.02 21.14 16.98
CA ALA A 9 16.38 20.61 18.17
C ALA A 9 17.43 20.20 19.20
N ASP A 10 17.39 20.81 20.38
CA ASP A 10 18.21 20.46 21.53
C ASP A 10 17.84 19.07 22.07
N SER A 11 18.85 18.21 22.18
CA SER A 11 18.76 16.89 22.82
C SER A 11 19.13 17.03 24.30
N GLU A 12 18.15 17.31 25.17
CA GLU A 12 18.33 17.12 26.62
C GLU A 12 17.96 15.67 27.00
N ARG A 13 18.98 14.82 27.07
CA ARG A 13 18.88 13.49 27.69
C ARG A 13 19.03 13.64 29.20
N ALA A 14 17.93 13.61 29.94
CA ALA A 14 17.96 13.51 31.40
C ALA A 14 18.58 12.16 31.82
N THR A 15 19.77 12.21 32.42
CA THR A 15 20.40 11.06 33.08
C THR A 15 19.86 10.95 34.50
N VAL A 16 18.92 10.05 34.73
CA VAL A 16 18.52 9.63 36.08
C VAL A 16 19.39 8.44 36.49
N SER A 17 20.26 8.65 37.48
CA SER A 17 21.04 7.57 38.10
C SER A 17 20.14 6.74 39.03
N PRO A 18 20.15 5.39 38.95
CA PRO A 18 19.42 4.57 39.90
C PRO A 18 20.17 4.47 41.24
N PRO A 19 19.44 4.28 42.37
CA PRO A 19 20.07 4.13 43.68
C PRO A 19 20.73 2.75 43.82
N ALA A 20 21.88 2.73 44.49
CA ALA A 20 22.57 1.51 44.86
C ALA A 20 21.81 0.80 45.99
N MET A 21 21.24 -0.37 45.70
CA MET A 21 20.69 -1.29 46.70
C MET A 21 21.41 -2.64 46.55
N LEU A 22 22.39 -2.86 47.42
CA LEU A 22 23.06 -4.15 47.60
C LEU A 22 22.17 -5.03 48.47
N GLY A 23 21.61 -6.11 47.91
CA GLY A 23 20.87 -7.09 48.71
C GLY A 23 20.24 -8.22 47.91
N SER A 24 21.00 -9.30 47.68
CA SER A 24 20.51 -10.68 47.50
C SER A 24 19.29 -10.92 46.57
N TRP A 25 19.46 -10.73 45.26
CA TRP A 25 18.48 -11.10 44.23
C TRP A 25 18.97 -12.26 43.34
N ALA A 26 19.67 -13.25 43.89
CA ALA A 26 20.24 -14.34 43.09
C ALA A 26 19.25 -15.48 42.73
N ARG A 27 17.93 -15.31 42.88
CA ARG A 27 16.95 -16.40 42.65
C ARG A 27 15.80 -16.09 41.68
N TRP A 28 15.74 -14.90 41.10
CA TRP A 28 14.70 -14.54 40.11
C TRP A 28 15.26 -14.12 38.74
N ALA A 29 16.54 -14.42 38.46
CA ALA A 29 17.21 -13.98 37.23
C ALA A 29 16.91 -14.83 35.98
N LEU A 30 15.98 -15.80 36.03
CA LEU A 30 15.77 -16.77 34.95
C LEU A 30 14.50 -16.58 34.12
N CYS A 31 13.61 -15.63 34.45
CA CYS A 31 12.33 -15.47 33.72
C CYS A 31 12.15 -14.13 32.99
N ALA A 32 13.15 -13.25 32.96
CA ALA A 32 13.06 -11.97 32.27
C ALA A 32 14.23 -11.81 31.29
N ALA A 33 14.38 -12.74 30.35
CA ALA A 33 15.01 -12.37 29.09
C ALA A 33 13.98 -11.50 28.36
N PRO A 34 14.18 -10.17 28.23
CA PRO A 34 13.35 -9.41 27.32
C PRO A 34 13.53 -10.07 25.95
N LEU A 35 12.45 -10.59 25.37
CA LEU A 35 12.41 -10.81 23.94
C LEU A 35 12.52 -9.43 23.30
N SER A 36 13.74 -8.93 23.18
CA SER A 36 14.08 -7.89 22.24
C SER A 36 13.94 -8.53 20.87
N PHE A 37 12.69 -8.61 20.37
CA PHE A 37 12.47 -8.61 18.94
C PHE A 37 13.13 -7.32 18.46
N ALA A 38 14.34 -7.44 17.92
CA ALA A 38 14.97 -6.36 17.19
C ALA A 38 14.06 -6.11 15.99
N LEU A 39 13.12 -5.17 16.16
CA LEU A 39 12.35 -4.61 15.07
C LEU A 39 13.40 -4.15 14.06
N LYS A 40 13.40 -4.77 12.88
CA LYS A 40 14.21 -4.27 11.78
C LYS A 40 13.83 -2.80 11.61
N PRO A 41 14.80 -1.87 11.61
CA PRO A 41 14.52 -0.48 11.30
C PRO A 41 13.72 -0.46 10.00
N LEU A 42 12.57 0.21 10.02
CA LEU A 42 11.84 0.51 8.80
C LEU A 42 12.81 1.27 7.91
N ASP A 43 13.05 0.73 6.72
CA ASP A 43 13.80 1.42 5.68
C ASP A 43 13.12 2.77 5.47
N SER A 44 13.78 3.87 5.84
CA SER A 44 13.18 5.20 5.79
C SER A 44 12.77 5.61 4.37
N SER A 45 13.33 4.97 3.34
CA SER A 45 12.92 5.17 1.94
C SER A 45 11.63 4.44 1.56
N LYS A 46 11.22 3.45 2.36
CA LYS A 46 10.00 2.63 2.17
C LYS A 46 8.99 2.75 3.30
N ALA A 47 9.34 3.47 4.36
CA ALA A 47 8.49 3.63 5.52
C ALA A 47 7.21 4.36 5.08
N CYS A 48 6.06 3.71 5.26
CA CYS A 48 4.76 4.38 5.33
C CYS A 48 4.45 5.22 4.09
N ASN A 49 4.62 4.61 2.91
CA ASN A 49 4.46 5.27 1.60
C ASN A 49 5.44 6.45 1.38
N GLY A 50 6.65 6.35 1.93
CA GLY A 50 7.71 7.35 1.77
C GLY A 50 7.63 8.54 2.73
N ASP A 51 6.62 8.58 3.61
CA ASP A 51 6.46 9.64 4.62
C ASP A 51 6.29 9.05 6.03
N PRO A 52 7.27 9.21 6.94
CA PRO A 52 7.18 8.75 8.33
C PRO A 52 5.96 9.27 9.11
N GLY A 53 5.40 10.41 8.70
CA GLY A 53 4.17 10.96 9.27
C GLY A 53 2.96 10.05 9.08
N LEU A 54 2.97 9.17 8.06
CA LEU A 54 1.86 8.26 7.77
C LEU A 54 1.92 6.97 8.59
N CYS A 55 3.02 6.67 9.29
CA CYS A 55 3.24 5.37 9.93
C CYS A 55 2.26 4.97 11.03
N HIS A 56 1.58 5.95 11.63
CA HIS A 56 0.63 5.74 12.71
C HIS A 56 -0.83 5.82 12.23
N LEU A 57 -1.04 6.11 10.94
CA LEU A 57 -2.36 6.25 10.36
C LEU A 57 -2.88 4.88 9.92
N THR A 58 -4.18 4.67 10.10
CA THR A 58 -4.89 3.52 9.55
C THR A 58 -5.29 3.77 8.10
N VAL A 59 -5.72 2.72 7.38
CA VAL A 59 -6.12 2.82 5.97
C VAL A 59 -7.23 3.86 5.76
N ASP A 60 -8.15 4.03 6.70
CA ASP A 60 -9.20 5.06 6.66
C ASP A 60 -8.74 6.48 6.98
N GLN A 61 -7.46 6.66 7.36
CA GLN A 61 -6.86 7.95 7.73
C GLN A 61 -5.83 8.43 6.70
N VAL A 62 -5.57 7.65 5.65
CA VAL A 62 -4.65 7.99 4.56
C VAL A 62 -5.43 8.25 3.28
N THR A 63 -5.07 9.31 2.56
CA THR A 63 -5.60 9.56 1.23
C THR A 63 -4.87 8.69 0.21
N PHE A 64 -5.60 7.77 -0.42
CA PHE A 64 -5.08 6.98 -1.53
C PHE A 64 -5.46 7.59 -2.87
N SER A 65 -4.54 7.48 -3.82
CA SER A 65 -4.86 7.71 -5.23
C SER A 65 -5.50 6.44 -5.80
N GLY A 66 -6.55 6.62 -6.60
CA GLY A 66 -7.26 5.51 -7.23
C GLY A 66 -7.72 5.83 -8.64
N THR A 67 -8.19 4.81 -9.34
CA THR A 67 -8.64 4.91 -10.73
C THR A 67 -10.09 4.49 -10.87
N HIS A 68 -10.86 5.29 -11.60
CA HIS A 68 -12.26 5.03 -11.95
C HIS A 68 -12.34 4.13 -13.20
N ASN A 69 -13.15 3.06 -13.17
CA ASN A 69 -13.16 1.99 -14.18
C ASN A 69 -11.75 1.45 -14.48
N ALA A 70 -11.03 1.00 -13.45
CA ALA A 70 -9.72 0.36 -13.64
C ALA A 70 -9.81 -0.81 -14.64
N ASP A 71 -8.74 -1.04 -15.38
CA ASP A 71 -8.67 -2.00 -16.50
C ASP A 71 -9.63 -1.74 -17.67
N ALA A 72 -10.37 -0.61 -17.69
CA ALA A 72 -11.06 -0.13 -18.89
C ALA A 72 -10.04 0.38 -19.92
N LYS A 73 -9.38 -0.56 -20.58
CA LYS A 73 -8.35 -0.35 -21.60
C LYS A 73 -8.55 -1.32 -22.75
N GLY A 74 -8.56 -0.79 -23.97
CA GLY A 74 -8.73 -1.59 -25.18
C GLY A 74 -10.08 -2.29 -25.24
N LEU A 75 -11.11 -1.71 -24.64
CA LEU A 75 -12.45 -2.27 -24.62
C LEU A 75 -13.04 -2.29 -26.03
N ARG A 76 -13.86 -3.30 -26.28
CA ARG A 76 -14.50 -3.51 -27.58
C ARG A 76 -16.00 -3.50 -27.44
N MET A 77 -16.65 -2.71 -28.29
CA MET A 77 -18.08 -2.87 -28.55
C MET A 77 -18.29 -3.82 -29.73
N LYS A 78 -19.44 -4.50 -29.76
CA LYS A 78 -19.79 -5.54 -30.75
C LYS A 78 -19.57 -5.11 -32.22
N TYR A 79 -19.68 -3.82 -32.52
CA TYR A 79 -19.58 -3.29 -33.89
C TYR A 79 -18.61 -2.11 -34.05
N ALA A 80 -17.85 -1.74 -33.02
CA ALA A 80 -16.93 -0.60 -33.10
C ALA A 80 -15.84 -0.66 -32.01
N ALA A 81 -14.65 -0.18 -32.36
CA ALA A 81 -13.60 0.13 -31.40
C ALA A 81 -13.71 1.61 -31.04
N LEU A 82 -14.58 1.95 -30.09
CA LEU A 82 -14.78 3.31 -29.58
C LEU A 82 -14.00 3.50 -28.26
N GLY A 83 -12.70 3.17 -28.29
CA GLY A 83 -11.83 3.27 -27.11
C GLY A 83 -11.87 4.66 -26.48
N CYS A 84 -11.97 5.73 -27.28
CA CYS A 84 -12.09 7.10 -26.74
C CYS A 84 -13.33 7.38 -25.88
N LEU A 85 -14.38 6.55 -25.97
CA LEU A 85 -15.62 6.69 -25.18
C LEU A 85 -15.72 5.69 -24.04
N THR A 86 -14.89 4.65 -24.05
CA THR A 86 -15.06 3.47 -23.20
C THR A 86 -13.80 3.10 -22.42
N ASP A 87 -12.62 3.45 -22.94
CA ASP A 87 -11.37 3.31 -22.22
C ASP A 87 -11.17 4.53 -21.31
N ASN A 88 -10.80 4.27 -20.07
CA ASN A 88 -10.47 5.28 -19.08
C ASN A 88 -8.95 5.39 -18.85
N HIS A 89 -8.20 4.33 -19.20
CA HIS A 89 -6.77 4.23 -18.87
C HIS A 89 -5.96 3.66 -20.03
N GLU A 90 -4.67 4.01 -20.09
CA GLU A 90 -3.71 3.44 -21.04
C GLU A 90 -2.99 2.20 -20.49
N HIS A 91 -3.18 1.91 -19.20
CA HIS A 91 -2.54 0.82 -18.48
C HIS A 91 -3.58 -0.12 -17.84
N MET A 92 -3.09 -1.27 -17.40
CA MET A 92 -3.85 -2.20 -16.55
C MET A 92 -3.40 -2.00 -15.10
N MET A 93 -4.10 -2.60 -14.13
CA MET A 93 -3.88 -2.40 -12.69
C MET A 93 -2.42 -2.58 -12.23
N VAL A 94 -1.65 -3.54 -12.77
CA VAL A 94 -0.29 -3.80 -12.27
C VAL A 94 0.68 -2.62 -12.52
N PRO A 95 0.83 -2.10 -13.75
CA PRO A 95 1.58 -0.85 -13.93
C PRO A 95 1.06 0.34 -13.10
N GLU A 96 -0.24 0.41 -12.85
CA GLU A 96 -0.85 1.44 -12.01
C GLU A 96 -0.41 1.31 -10.53
N LEU A 97 -0.30 0.08 -10.03
CA LEU A 97 0.28 -0.21 -8.72
C LEU A 97 1.74 0.24 -8.63
N ASP A 98 2.53 0.03 -9.68
CA ASP A 98 3.96 0.42 -9.71
C ASP A 98 4.17 1.94 -9.61
N VAL A 99 3.17 2.75 -9.97
CA VAL A 99 3.22 4.22 -9.88
C VAL A 99 2.49 4.79 -8.65
N GLY A 100 2.04 3.93 -7.72
CA GLY A 100 1.51 4.37 -6.43
C GLY A 100 -0.01 4.43 -6.32
N LEU A 101 -0.77 3.95 -7.32
CA LEU A 101 -2.22 3.81 -7.19
C LEU A 101 -2.55 2.66 -6.23
N ARG A 102 -3.55 2.85 -5.37
CA ARG A 102 -3.89 1.91 -4.28
C ARG A 102 -5.41 1.74 -4.09
N PHE A 103 -6.20 2.16 -5.07
CA PHE A 103 -7.64 1.95 -5.08
C PHE A 103 -8.11 1.78 -6.53
N PHE A 104 -8.88 0.73 -6.79
CA PHE A 104 -9.40 0.40 -8.12
C PHE A 104 -10.91 0.25 -8.06
N ASP A 105 -11.61 1.12 -8.77
CA ASP A 105 -13.03 0.95 -9.06
C ASP A 105 -13.17 0.07 -10.32
N ILE A 106 -13.62 -1.18 -10.16
CA ILE A 106 -13.59 -2.18 -11.22
C ILE A 106 -15.01 -2.54 -11.65
N ASP A 107 -15.30 -2.26 -12.92
CA ASP A 107 -16.53 -2.70 -13.57
C ASP A 107 -16.38 -4.16 -14.07
N THR A 108 -17.28 -5.03 -13.61
CA THR A 108 -17.31 -6.42 -14.05
C THR A 108 -18.67 -6.81 -14.63
N CYS A 109 -18.63 -7.61 -15.69
CA CYS A 109 -19.81 -8.12 -16.36
C CYS A 109 -19.79 -9.65 -16.36
N MET A 110 -20.95 -10.25 -16.05
CA MET A 110 -21.15 -11.68 -16.11
C MET A 110 -21.34 -12.12 -17.56
N MET A 111 -20.54 -13.07 -18.00
CA MET A 111 -20.58 -13.63 -19.35
C MET A 111 -21.52 -14.84 -19.42
N ALA A 112 -21.96 -15.18 -20.62
CA ALA A 112 -22.83 -16.35 -20.86
C ALA A 112 -22.17 -17.68 -20.45
N ASP A 113 -20.83 -17.74 -20.44
CA ASP A 113 -20.05 -18.90 -19.98
C ASP A 113 -19.84 -18.91 -18.45
N GLY A 114 -20.47 -17.99 -17.71
CA GLY A 114 -20.36 -17.86 -16.25
C GLY A 114 -19.08 -17.20 -15.77
N THR A 115 -18.21 -16.71 -16.67
CA THR A 115 -16.99 -15.98 -16.28
C THR A 115 -17.27 -14.49 -16.03
N LEU A 116 -16.45 -13.87 -15.18
CA LEU A 116 -16.42 -12.41 -15.04
C LEU A 116 -15.40 -11.84 -16.02
N SER A 117 -15.80 -10.82 -16.76
CA SER A 117 -14.91 -10.00 -17.59
C SER A 117 -14.94 -8.56 -17.13
N ILE A 118 -13.84 -7.84 -17.35
CA ILE A 118 -13.80 -6.39 -17.25
C ILE A 118 -14.75 -5.81 -18.30
N CYS A 119 -15.50 -4.79 -17.94
CA CYS A 119 -16.37 -4.08 -18.87
C CYS A 119 -16.44 -2.59 -18.52
N HIS A 120 -17.12 -1.82 -19.36
CA HIS A 120 -17.54 -0.46 -19.03
C HIS A 120 -18.82 -0.19 -19.83
N GLY A 121 -19.96 -0.18 -19.14
CA GLY A 121 -21.27 -0.21 -19.78
C GLY A 121 -21.44 -1.45 -20.67
N ILE A 122 -21.54 -1.24 -21.99
CA ILE A 122 -21.70 -2.32 -22.99
C ILE A 122 -20.39 -2.75 -23.65
N ALA A 123 -19.28 -2.09 -23.31
CA ALA A 123 -17.97 -2.41 -23.86
C ALA A 123 -17.32 -3.53 -23.04
N MET A 124 -16.72 -4.49 -23.73
CA MET A 124 -16.16 -5.69 -23.11
C MET A 124 -14.63 -5.71 -23.24
N GLY A 125 -13.98 -6.10 -22.15
CA GLY A 125 -12.54 -6.26 -22.04
C GLY A 125 -12.13 -7.72 -21.87
N VAL A 126 -11.02 -7.90 -21.14
CA VAL A 126 -10.45 -9.21 -20.83
C VAL A 126 -11.17 -9.89 -19.66
N LYS A 127 -10.88 -11.18 -19.44
CA LYS A 127 -11.38 -11.90 -18.26
C LYS A 127 -10.80 -11.29 -16.98
N PHE A 128 -11.64 -11.11 -15.97
CA PHE A 128 -11.23 -10.47 -14.72
C PHE A 128 -10.31 -11.34 -13.86
N ARG A 129 -10.58 -12.65 -13.76
CA ARG A 129 -9.80 -13.56 -12.90
C ARG A 129 -8.28 -13.52 -13.20
N PRO A 130 -7.82 -13.62 -14.45
CA PRO A 130 -6.39 -13.49 -14.75
C PRO A 130 -5.77 -12.16 -14.28
N GLU A 131 -6.49 -11.03 -14.40
CA GLU A 131 -5.97 -9.74 -13.93
C GLU A 131 -5.93 -9.68 -12.39
N LEU A 132 -6.93 -10.23 -11.70
CA LEU A 132 -6.92 -10.37 -10.24
C LEU A 132 -5.76 -11.26 -9.75
N GLU A 133 -5.43 -12.32 -10.49
CA GLU A 133 -4.27 -13.18 -10.19
C GLU A 133 -2.95 -12.41 -10.31
N ARG A 134 -2.84 -11.49 -11.29
CA ARG A 134 -1.66 -10.61 -11.44
C ARG A 134 -1.56 -9.60 -10.30
N VAL A 135 -2.67 -9.01 -9.86
CA VAL A 135 -2.71 -8.12 -8.69
C VAL A 135 -2.29 -8.90 -7.43
N LYS A 136 -2.82 -10.11 -7.22
CA LYS A 136 -2.42 -10.99 -6.11
C LYS A 136 -0.91 -11.27 -6.13
N ASP A 137 -0.35 -11.60 -7.30
CA ASP A 137 1.09 -11.85 -7.43
C ASP A 137 1.93 -10.60 -7.14
N TRP A 138 1.42 -9.41 -7.46
CA TRP A 138 2.04 -8.14 -7.10
C TRP A 138 2.01 -7.90 -5.58
N VAL A 139 0.87 -8.12 -4.92
CA VAL A 139 0.74 -7.99 -3.45
C VAL A 139 1.68 -8.94 -2.71
N VAL A 140 1.79 -10.19 -3.18
CA VAL A 140 2.73 -11.17 -2.60
C VAL A 140 4.19 -10.69 -2.67
N LYS A 141 4.56 -9.97 -3.73
CA LYS A 141 5.91 -9.39 -3.88
C LYS A 141 6.09 -8.09 -3.09
N ASN A 142 5.00 -7.42 -2.73
CA ASN A 142 4.99 -6.15 -2.03
C ASN A 142 4.20 -6.26 -0.71
N PRO A 143 4.70 -7.03 0.28
CA PRO A 143 3.92 -7.45 1.46
C PRO A 143 3.56 -6.31 2.44
N ASN A 144 4.08 -5.10 2.22
CA ASN A 144 3.78 -3.92 3.03
C ASN A 144 2.77 -2.98 2.36
N GLU A 145 2.29 -3.31 1.16
CA GLU A 145 1.34 -2.51 0.40
C GLU A 145 -0.10 -2.98 0.66
N VAL A 146 -1.05 -2.05 0.56
CA VAL A 146 -2.49 -2.29 0.70
C VAL A 146 -3.20 -1.69 -0.51
N ILE A 147 -4.16 -2.44 -1.09
CA ILE A 147 -4.95 -2.06 -2.27
C ILE A 147 -6.43 -2.14 -1.91
#